data_AF-A0A059AZK6-F1
#
_entry.id   AF-A0A059AZK6-F1
#
_cell.length_a   1.000
_cell.length_b   1.000
_cell.length_c   1.000
_cell.angle_alpha   90.00
_cell.angle_beta   90.00
_cell.angle_gamma   90.00
#
_symmetry.space_group_name_H-M   'P 1'
#
loop_
_entity.id
_entity.type
_entity.pdbx_description
1 polymer ?
#
loop_
_entity_poly.entity_id
_entity_poly.type
_entity_poly.pdbx_seq_one_letter_code
_entity_poly.pdbx_strand_id
1 'polypeptide(L)'
;MMALNRLQPIYLLVTTSWLLRSINSPHLRSDLTLASYLGRPFRLCPDQDKMKEEIAVTRGKYGLVRRVYIVCDQDLLLMEGLQRWMAERNPPDEVKVISGSDHMVMFSKPLELCASLEEIGRHYCS
;
A
#
# COMPACT_ATOMS: atom_id res chain seq x y z
N MET A 1 -4.35 -42.09 -1.31
CA MET A 1 -3.80 -41.98 0.05
C MET A 1 -2.29 -41.87 -0.06
N MET A 2 -1.72 -40.66 -0.07
CA MET A 2 -0.33 -40.35 0.29
C MET A 2 -0.26 -38.90 0.81
N ALA A 3 -0.04 -38.84 2.12
CA ALA A 3 0.56 -37.81 2.97
C ALA A 3 0.23 -36.31 2.77
N LEU A 4 -0.55 -35.82 3.75
CA LEU A 4 -0.52 -34.47 4.31
C LEU A 4 0.92 -34.02 4.73
N ASN A 5 1.10 -32.71 4.79
CA ASN A 5 2.10 -31.94 5.55
C ASN A 5 3.39 -31.49 4.83
N ARG A 6 3.34 -30.26 4.29
CA ARG A 6 4.09 -29.09 4.80
C ARG A 6 3.72 -27.86 3.95
N LEU A 7 2.71 -27.10 4.38
CA LEU A 7 2.47 -25.76 3.85
C LEU A 7 3.61 -24.86 4.36
N GLN A 8 4.66 -24.69 3.55
CA GLN A 8 5.66 -23.65 3.80
C GLN A 8 4.94 -22.29 3.65
N PRO A 9 5.14 -21.34 4.59
CA PRO A 9 4.59 -20.00 4.43
C PRO A 9 5.16 -19.40 3.14
N ILE A 10 4.31 -18.93 2.25
CA ILE A 10 4.76 -18.19 1.06
C ILE A 10 5.25 -16.83 1.56
N TYR A 11 6.56 -16.72 1.77
CA TYR A 11 7.22 -15.43 1.96
C TYR A 11 7.37 -14.80 0.59
N LEU A 12 6.78 -13.62 0.38
CA LEU A 12 7.21 -12.81 -0.74
C LEU A 12 8.55 -12.21 -0.32
N LEU A 13 9.64 -12.76 -0.87
CA LEU A 13 10.78 -11.91 -1.10
C LEU A 13 10.27 -10.85 -2.07
N VAL A 14 10.12 -9.62 -1.61
CA VAL A 14 10.09 -8.47 -2.52
C VAL A 14 11.49 -8.46 -3.14
N THR A 15 11.65 -9.27 -4.19
CA THR A 15 12.95 -9.49 -4.81
C THR A 15 13.42 -8.15 -5.38
N THR A 16 14.73 -7.97 -5.48
CA THR A 16 15.31 -6.77 -6.10
C THR A 16 14.74 -6.51 -7.50
N SER A 17 14.41 -7.58 -8.25
CA SER A 17 13.72 -7.49 -9.55
C SER A 17 12.30 -6.89 -9.48
N TRP A 18 11.58 -7.07 -8.37
CA TRP A 18 10.25 -6.50 -8.17
C TRP A 18 10.31 -5.02 -7.76
N LEU A 19 11.25 -4.65 -6.89
CA LEU A 19 11.52 -3.25 -6.54
C LEU A 19 11.91 -2.42 -7.77
N LEU A 20 12.76 -2.98 -8.63
CA LEU A 20 13.21 -2.37 -9.88
C LEU A 20 12.07 -1.98 -10.81
N ARG A 21 10.98 -2.75 -10.81
CA ARG A 21 9.82 -2.48 -11.67
C ARG A 21 8.85 -1.49 -11.04
N SER A 22 8.79 -1.44 -9.72
CA SER A 22 7.73 -0.76 -8.96
C SER A 22 8.13 0.62 -8.43
N ILE A 23 9.40 0.99 -8.54
CA ILE A 23 9.94 2.31 -8.15
C ILE A 23 10.38 3.05 -9.40
N ASN A 24 9.87 4.26 -9.56
CA ASN A 24 10.14 5.26 -10.58
C ASN A 24 10.46 6.59 -9.88
N SER A 25 11.54 6.57 -9.09
CA SER A 25 12.05 7.74 -8.36
C SER A 25 13.09 8.51 -9.20
N PRO A 26 13.19 9.85 -9.08
CA PRO A 26 14.30 10.62 -9.66
C PRO A 26 15.68 10.17 -9.15
N HIS A 27 15.74 9.53 -7.98
CA HIS A 27 16.95 8.93 -7.41
C HIS A 27 16.91 7.40 -7.45
N LEU A 28 16.30 6.83 -8.50
CA LEU A 28 16.02 5.40 -8.69
C LEU A 28 17.15 4.47 -8.22
N ARG A 29 18.40 4.75 -8.62
CA ARG A 29 19.55 3.89 -8.27
C ARG A 29 19.83 3.84 -6.77
N SER A 30 19.79 4.99 -6.10
CA SER A 30 20.07 5.09 -4.68
C SER A 30 18.94 4.46 -3.85
N ASP A 31 17.69 4.74 -4.22
CA ASP A 31 16.52 4.23 -3.50
C ASP A 31 16.39 2.71 -3.63
N LEU A 32 16.64 2.16 -4.82
CA LEU A 32 16.67 0.71 -5.04
C LEU A 32 17.80 0.03 -4.27
N THR A 33 18.99 0.66 -4.25
CA THR A 33 20.13 0.15 -3.49
C THR A 33 19.74 0.07 -2.00
N LEU A 34 19.20 1.15 -1.45
CA LEU A 34 18.75 1.19 -0.06
C LEU A 34 17.67 0.14 0.23
N ALA A 35 16.67 0.02 -0.62
CA ALA A 35 15.60 -0.97 -0.47
C ALA A 35 16.15 -2.41 -0.50
N SER A 36 17.18 -2.69 -1.29
CA SER A 36 17.83 -4.01 -1.33
C SER A 36 18.58 -4.35 -0.03
N TYR A 37 19.18 -3.36 0.64
CA TYR A 37 19.87 -3.55 1.92
C TYR A 37 18.92 -3.65 3.11
N LEU A 38 17.80 -2.94 3.07
CA LEU A 38 16.86 -2.85 4.19
C LEU A 38 15.67 -3.81 4.07
N GLY A 39 15.40 -4.34 2.88
CA GLY A 39 14.30 -5.27 2.62
C GLY A 39 14.37 -6.52 3.48
N ARG A 40 13.27 -6.84 4.16
CA ARG A 40 13.13 -8.04 5.00
C ARG A 40 12.01 -8.91 4.46
N PRO A 41 12.11 -10.25 4.56
CA PRO A 41 11.01 -11.13 4.18
C PRO A 41 9.72 -10.80 4.92
N PHE A 42 8.62 -10.70 4.19
CA PHE A 42 7.28 -10.46 4.75
C PHE A 42 6.35 -11.63 4.42
N ARG A 43 5.52 -12.04 5.38
CA ARG A 43 4.51 -13.08 5.16
C ARG A 43 3.20 -12.44 4.69
N LEU A 44 2.85 -12.65 3.43
CA LEU A 44 1.60 -12.12 2.85
C LEU A 44 0.37 -12.98 3.14
N CYS A 45 0.55 -14.25 3.49
CA CYS A 45 -0.55 -15.17 3.79
C CYS A 45 -0.51 -15.58 5.28
N PRO A 46 -0.94 -14.71 6.21
CA PRO A 46 -1.29 -15.16 7.54
C PRO A 46 -2.51 -16.09 7.48
N ASP A 47 -2.72 -16.83 8.56
CA ASP A 47 -3.93 -17.63 8.77
C ASP A 47 -5.17 -16.74 8.53
N GLN A 48 -5.95 -17.08 7.51
CA GLN A 48 -7.04 -16.25 6.99
C GLN A 48 -8.13 -16.03 8.03
N ASP A 49 -8.43 -17.05 8.84
CA ASP A 49 -9.49 -16.99 9.83
C ASP A 49 -9.06 -16.13 11.01
N LYS A 50 -7.81 -16.30 11.47
CA LYS A 50 -7.23 -15.42 12.49
C LYS A 50 -7.12 -13.98 12.01
N MET A 51 -6.68 -13.75 10.77
CA MET A 51 -6.55 -12.40 10.24
C MET A 51 -7.91 -11.72 10.17
N LYS A 52 -8.97 -12.41 9.70
CA LYS A 52 -10.33 -11.85 9.65
C LYS A 52 -10.82 -11.40 11.02
N GLU A 53 -10.54 -12.17 12.07
CA GLU A 53 -10.90 -11.80 13.44
C GLU A 53 -10.09 -10.59 13.92
N GLU A 54 -8.77 -10.60 13.70
CA GLU A 54 -7.85 -9.54 14.14
C GLU A 54 -8.10 -8.18 13.46
N ILE A 55 -8.48 -8.19 12.18
CA ILE A 55 -8.71 -6.96 11.39
C ILE A 55 -10.19 -6.58 11.27
N ALA A 56 -11.09 -7.27 11.97
CA ALA A 56 -12.52 -7.00 11.90
C ALA A 56 -12.83 -5.56 12.36
N VAL A 57 -13.45 -4.78 11.48
CA VAL A 57 -13.84 -3.39 11.75
C VAL A 57 -15.36 -3.22 11.80
N THR A 58 -15.82 -2.23 12.57
CA THR A 58 -17.24 -1.93 12.73
C THR A 58 -17.55 -0.47 12.43
N ARG A 59 -18.78 -0.20 11.98
CA ARG A 59 -19.24 1.17 11.68
C ARG A 59 -19.22 2.08 12.92
N GLY A 60 -19.52 1.55 14.10
CA GLY A 60 -19.53 2.31 15.36
C GLY A 60 -18.14 2.65 15.93
N LYS A 61 -17.05 2.18 15.30
CA LYS A 61 -15.68 2.54 15.67
C LYS A 61 -14.92 3.04 14.45
N TYR A 62 -14.54 2.13 13.56
CA TYR A 62 -13.81 2.44 12.33
C TYR A 62 -14.56 3.42 11.44
N GLY A 63 -15.89 3.26 11.30
CA GLY A 63 -16.72 4.14 10.49
C GLY A 63 -16.91 5.56 11.04
N LEU A 64 -16.42 5.85 12.25
CA LEU A 64 -16.42 7.21 12.81
C LEU A 64 -15.16 8.00 12.46
N VAL A 65 -14.08 7.31 12.05
CA VAL A 65 -12.82 7.96 11.69
C VAL A 65 -12.93 8.44 10.25
N ARG A 66 -12.58 9.72 10.01
CA ARG A 66 -12.48 10.26 8.65
C ARG A 66 -11.36 9.57 7.89
N ARG A 67 -11.62 9.21 6.64
CA ARG A 67 -10.69 8.46 5.79
C ARG A 67 -10.48 9.20 4.48
N VAL A 68 -9.22 9.37 4.12
CA VAL A 68 -8.81 9.84 2.78
C VAL A 68 -8.02 8.74 2.11
N TYR A 69 -8.34 8.42 0.87
CA TYR A 69 -7.58 7.48 0.05
C TYR A 69 -6.78 8.24 -1.00
N ILE A 70 -5.46 8.06 -1.03
CA ILE A 70 -4.58 8.67 -2.03
C ILE A 70 -4.25 7.62 -3.08
N VAL A 71 -4.68 7.86 -4.31
CA VAL A 71 -4.46 6.99 -5.47
C VAL A 71 -3.12 7.31 -6.12
N CYS A 72 -2.34 6.27 -6.39
CA CYS A 72 -1.12 6.33 -7.20
C CYS A 72 -1.41 5.80 -8.61
N ASP A 73 -1.50 6.67 -9.60
CA ASP A 73 -2.01 6.30 -10.94
C ASP A 73 -1.01 5.54 -11.83
N GLN A 74 0.27 5.44 -11.43
CA GLN A 74 1.30 4.61 -12.07
C GLN A 74 1.77 3.44 -11.20
N ASP A 75 0.99 3.05 -10.18
CA ASP A 75 1.29 1.88 -9.36
C ASP A 75 1.13 0.58 -10.17
N LEU A 76 2.19 -0.23 -10.20
CA LEU A 76 2.22 -1.53 -10.90
C LEU A 76 1.93 -2.73 -9.99
N LEU A 77 1.90 -2.54 -8.68
CA LEU A 77 1.51 -3.56 -7.69
C LEU A 77 0.01 -3.50 -7.43
N LEU A 78 -0.51 -2.32 -7.10
CA LEU A 78 -1.93 -2.04 -6.92
C LEU A 78 -2.37 -1.14 -8.06
N MET A 79 -2.66 -1.72 -9.23
CA MET A 79 -3.07 -0.96 -10.41
C MET A 79 -4.22 0.00 -10.08
N GLU A 80 -4.24 1.18 -10.70
CA GLU A 80 -5.22 2.25 -10.43
C GLU A 80 -6.67 1.73 -10.37
N GLY A 81 -7.06 0.86 -11.31
CA GLY A 81 -8.41 0.27 -11.33
C GLY A 81 -8.74 -0.55 -10.08
N LEU A 82 -7.76 -1.26 -9.50
CA LEU A 82 -7.93 -1.99 -8.25
C LEU A 82 -8.06 -1.02 -7.07
N GLN A 83 -7.26 0.03 -7.02
CA GLN A 83 -7.35 1.07 -5.99
C GLN A 83 -8.74 1.75 -6.00
N ARG A 84 -9.24 2.12 -7.19
CA ARG A 84 -10.57 2.70 -7.36
C ARG A 84 -11.67 1.73 -6.94
N TRP A 85 -11.57 0.47 -7.35
CA TRP A 85 -12.50 -0.58 -6.91
C TRP A 85 -12.52 -0.74 -5.38
N MET A 86 -11.36 -0.67 -4.71
CA MET A 86 -11.29 -0.71 -3.24
C MET A 86 -12.00 0.49 -2.61
N ALA A 87 -11.80 1.68 -3.17
CA ALA A 87 -12.48 2.90 -2.70
C ALA A 87 -14.00 2.81 -2.92
N GLU A 88 -14.47 2.25 -4.04
CA GLU A 88 -15.90 2.03 -4.29
C GLU A 88 -16.53 1.03 -3.33
N ARG A 89 -15.82 -0.07 -3.02
CA ARG A 89 -16.31 -1.12 -2.12
C ARG A 89 -16.33 -0.70 -0.66
N ASN A 90 -15.48 0.24 -0.27
CA ASN A 90 -15.41 0.77 1.07
C ASN A 90 -15.18 2.30 1.05
N PRO A 91 -16.22 3.09 0.72
CA PRO A 91 -16.11 4.52 0.43
C PRO A 91 -15.40 5.32 1.53
N PRO A 92 -14.25 5.96 1.23
CA PRO A 92 -13.64 6.95 2.11
C PRO A 92 -14.45 8.27 2.04
N ASP A 93 -14.12 9.21 2.92
CA ASP A 93 -14.70 10.57 2.91
C ASP A 93 -14.16 11.40 1.74
N GLU A 94 -12.93 11.12 1.30
CA GLU A 94 -12.28 11.80 0.18
C GLU A 94 -11.34 10.85 -0.57
N VAL A 95 -11.22 11.05 -1.88
CA VAL A 95 -10.23 10.38 -2.73
C VAL A 95 -9.39 11.44 -3.42
N LYS A 96 -8.08 11.35 -3.26
CA LYS A 96 -7.09 12.18 -3.97
C LYS A 96 -6.30 11.33 -4.95
N VAL A 97 -5.71 11.96 -5.96
CA VAL A 97 -4.82 11.28 -6.92
C VAL A 97 -3.51 12.08 -6.96
N ILE A 98 -2.39 11.39 -6.84
CA ILE A 98 -1.07 11.98 -7.11
C ILE A 98 -0.63 11.47 -8.48
N SER A 99 -0.71 12.35 -9.48
CA SER A 99 -0.43 11.94 -10.85
C SER A 99 1.05 11.65 -11.09
N GLY A 100 1.31 10.56 -11.79
CA GLY A 100 2.65 10.05 -12.06
C GLY A 100 3.33 9.41 -10.85
N SER A 101 2.62 9.15 -9.74
CA SER A 101 3.20 8.43 -8.62
C SER A 101 3.10 6.92 -8.79
N ASP A 102 4.17 6.25 -8.39
CA ASP A 102 4.25 4.80 -8.32
C ASP A 102 3.76 4.26 -6.97
N HIS A 103 3.99 2.97 -6.72
CA HIS A 103 3.66 2.33 -5.45
C HIS A 103 4.35 2.99 -4.24
N MET A 104 5.57 3.50 -4.46
CA MET A 104 6.39 4.13 -3.44
C MET A 104 6.34 5.65 -3.57
N VAL A 105 5.12 6.20 -3.46
CA VAL A 105 4.83 7.63 -3.61
C VAL A 105 5.72 8.55 -2.77
N MET A 106 6.20 8.09 -1.60
CA MET A 106 7.15 8.84 -0.77
C MET A 106 8.55 9.00 -1.39
N PHE A 107 8.90 8.19 -2.38
CA PHE A 107 10.16 8.30 -3.14
C PHE A 107 9.95 8.94 -4.51
N SER A 108 8.89 8.56 -5.23
CA SER A 108 8.63 9.11 -6.57
C SER A 108 8.11 10.54 -6.55
N LYS A 109 7.22 10.87 -5.60
CA LYS A 109 6.47 12.13 -5.51
C LYS A 109 6.42 12.69 -4.08
N PRO A 110 7.57 12.86 -3.39
CA PRO A 110 7.60 13.22 -1.97
C PRO A 110 6.96 14.59 -1.67
N LEU A 111 7.15 15.58 -2.55
CA LEU A 111 6.64 16.93 -2.34
C LEU A 111 5.13 17.00 -2.56
N GLU A 112 4.63 16.33 -3.60
CA GLU A 112 3.20 16.23 -3.88
C GLU A 112 2.47 15.45 -2.78
N LEU A 113 3.10 14.39 -2.24
CA LEU A 113 2.58 13.67 -1.07
C LEU A 113 2.53 14.58 0.16
N CYS A 114 3.62 15.31 0.44
CA CYS A 114 3.69 16.23 1.58
C CYS A 114 2.60 17.31 1.50
N ALA A 115 2.47 17.97 0.35
CA ALA A 115 1.43 18.97 0.12
C ALA A 115 0.02 18.39 0.29
N SER A 116 -0.21 17.17 -0.22
CA SER A 116 -1.50 16.48 -0.08
C SER A 116 -1.83 16.20 1.40
N LEU A 117 -0.86 15.74 2.18
CA LEU A 117 -1.03 15.48 3.61
C LEU A 117 -1.25 16.76 4.42
N GLU A 118 -0.55 17.85 4.09
CA GLU A 118 -0.77 19.15 4.71
C GLU A 118 -2.17 19.70 4.43
N GLU A 119 -2.68 19.50 3.21
CA GLU A 119 -4.03 19.91 2.84
C GLU A 119 -5.09 19.09 3.61
N ILE A 120 -4.90 17.76 3.70
CA ILE A 120 -5.77 16.88 4.49
C ILE A 120 -5.76 17.33 5.96
N GLY A 121 -4.58 17.58 6.53
CA GLY A 121 -4.44 18.08 7.91
C GLY A 121 -5.17 19.39 8.12
N ARG A 122 -5.03 20.35 7.20
CA ARG A 122 -5.76 21.62 7.26
C ARG A 122 -7.27 21.46 7.11
N HIS A 123 -7.74 20.52 6.31
CA HIS A 123 -9.16 20.32 6.05
C HIS A 123 -9.89 19.60 7.20
N TYR A 124 -9.23 18.68 7.90
CA TYR A 124 -9.86 17.83 8.91
C TYR A 124 -9.39 18.07 10.35
N CYS A 125 -8.33 18.84 10.59
CA CYS A 125 -7.82 19.14 11.93
C CYS A 125 -8.02 20.60 12.37
N SER A 126 -8.60 21.45 11.53
CA SER A 126 -9.07 22.80 11.92
C SER A 126 -10.47 22.76 12.52
#